data_AF-A0A7S1P7B6-F1
#
_entry.id   AF-A0A7S1P7B6-F1
#
_cell.length_a   1.000
_cell.length_b   1.000
_cell.length_c   1.000
_cell.angle_alpha   90.00
_cell.angle_beta   90.00
_cell.angle_gamma   90.00
#
_symmetry.space_group_name_H-M   'P 1'
#
loop_
_entity.id
_entity.type
_entity.pdbx_description
1 polymer ?
#
loop_
_entity_poly.entity_id
_entity_poly.type
_entity_poly.pdbx_seq_one_letter_code
_entity_poly.pdbx_strand_id
1 'polypeptide(L)'
;FLRKPTPPLPLARQQPAKLEEITAARAKDPLFYKGMARARMSNEILKAVDKVAEGAPQLTAPLLIIHSQRDTQCEPEGSSKFVNLVSSEVREISLLNDMWHNLANEPGNEKVFEEVYDFLRRHTEGDLLHPKPPTLTSGG
;
A
#
# COMPACT_ATOMS: atom_id res chain seq x y z
N PHE A 1 7.15 23.17 27.24
CA PHE A 1 7.69 22.01 26.51
C PHE A 1 6.95 20.68 26.75
N LEU A 2 5.83 20.63 27.48
CA LEU A 2 4.99 19.41 27.55
C LEU A 2 3.68 19.64 26.78
N ARG A 3 3.63 19.19 25.53
CA ARG A 3 2.39 19.22 24.74
C ARG A 3 1.49 18.11 25.30
N LYS A 4 0.32 18.47 25.86
CA LYS A 4 -0.66 17.50 26.38
C LYS A 4 -0.92 16.41 25.33
N PRO A 5 -0.96 15.12 25.72
CA PRO A 5 -1.24 14.03 24.80
C PRO A 5 -2.58 14.30 24.12
N THR A 6 -2.59 14.13 22.80
CA THR A 6 -3.82 14.33 22.02
C THR A 6 -4.74 13.16 22.31
N PRO A 7 -6.01 13.39 22.67
CA PRO A 7 -6.92 12.30 22.91
C PRO A 7 -7.02 11.41 21.65
N PRO A 8 -7.16 10.10 21.80
CA PRO A 8 -7.53 9.24 20.69
C PRO A 8 -8.91 9.66 20.18
N LEU A 9 -9.12 9.60 18.86
CA LEU A 9 -10.47 9.68 18.34
C LEU A 9 -11.17 8.34 18.64
N PRO A 10 -12.41 8.34 19.14
CA PRO A 10 -13.18 7.11 19.35
C PRO A 10 -13.72 6.57 18.01
N LEU A 11 -12.94 6.67 16.93
CA LEU A 11 -13.37 6.38 15.56
C LEU A 11 -13.10 4.94 15.16
N ALA A 12 -12.06 4.29 15.70
CA ALA A 12 -11.85 2.84 15.56
C ALA A 12 -10.74 2.34 16.51
N ARG A 13 -10.96 1.17 17.11
CA ARG A 13 -9.85 0.38 17.69
C ARG A 13 -9.00 -0.13 16.52
N GLN A 14 -7.67 -0.19 16.69
CA GLN A 14 -6.84 -0.91 15.72
C GLN A 14 -7.38 -2.33 15.59
N GLN A 15 -7.71 -2.71 14.37
CA GLN A 15 -8.11 -4.08 14.09
C GLN A 15 -6.86 -4.95 14.12
N PRO A 16 -6.93 -6.16 14.70
CA PRO A 16 -5.84 -7.11 14.58
C PRO A 16 -5.58 -7.40 13.10
N ALA A 17 -4.33 -7.72 12.76
CA ALA A 17 -4.08 -8.28 11.43
C ALA A 17 -4.92 -9.56 11.30
N LYS A 18 -5.41 -9.86 10.09
CA LYS A 18 -6.22 -11.05 9.87
C LYS A 18 -5.47 -12.33 10.28
N LEU A 19 -4.14 -12.33 10.11
CA LEU A 19 -3.28 -13.43 10.51
C LEU A 19 -2.86 -13.31 11.97
N GLU A 20 -3.07 -14.39 12.71
CA GLU A 20 -2.75 -14.49 14.14
C GLU A 20 -1.25 -14.36 14.39
N GLU A 21 -0.40 -14.93 13.53
CA GLU A 21 1.06 -14.86 13.66
C GLU A 21 1.57 -13.41 13.61
N ILE A 22 1.06 -12.62 12.65
CA ILE A 22 1.39 -11.18 12.53
C ILE A 22 0.90 -10.43 13.78
N THR A 23 -0.32 -10.73 14.23
CA THR A 23 -0.88 -10.12 15.44
C THR A 23 -0.08 -10.47 16.70
N ALA A 24 0.36 -11.72 16.83
CA ALA A 24 1.17 -12.21 17.94
C ALA A 24 2.58 -11.59 17.96
N ALA A 25 3.21 -11.44 16.79
CA ALA A 25 4.49 -10.76 16.65
C ALA A 25 4.38 -9.29 17.10
N ARG A 26 3.35 -8.57 16.64
CA ARG A 26 3.05 -7.18 17.05
C ARG A 26 2.75 -7.05 18.54
N ALA A 27 2.08 -8.04 19.13
CA ALA A 27 1.77 -8.03 20.56
C ALA A 27 3.04 -8.15 21.43
N LYS A 28 4.01 -8.96 20.99
CA LYS A 28 5.29 -9.17 21.68
C LYS A 28 6.28 -8.03 21.49
N ASP A 29 6.16 -7.24 20.42
CA ASP A 29 7.05 -6.12 20.14
C ASP A 29 6.78 -4.93 21.11
N PRO A 30 7.74 -4.54 21.96
CA PRO A 30 7.57 -3.39 22.87
C PRO A 30 7.52 -2.04 22.15
N LEU A 31 8.06 -1.96 20.92
CA LEU A 31 8.07 -0.74 20.10
C LEU A 31 6.80 -0.57 19.27
N PHE A 32 6.03 -1.65 19.08
CA PHE A 32 4.76 -1.58 18.38
C PHE A 32 3.71 -0.84 19.22
N TYR A 33 3.15 0.24 18.67
CA TYR A 33 2.08 1.01 19.30
C TYR A 33 0.76 0.22 19.30
N LYS A 34 0.20 -0.02 20.49
CA LYS A 34 -1.00 -0.86 20.69
C LYS A 34 -2.28 -0.06 20.95
N GLY A 35 -2.20 1.27 20.88
CA GLY A 35 -3.31 2.18 21.18
C GLY A 35 -4.18 2.48 19.96
N MET A 36 -5.27 3.21 20.19
CA MET A 36 -6.12 3.73 19.10
C MET A 36 -5.38 4.80 18.29
N ALA A 37 -5.79 4.98 17.03
CA ALA A 37 -5.32 6.09 16.21
C ALA A 37 -5.55 7.43 16.95
N ARG A 38 -4.48 8.22 17.09
CA ARG A 38 -4.55 9.51 17.77
C ARG A 38 -5.23 10.52 16.86
N ALA A 39 -6.05 11.42 17.41
CA ALA A 39 -6.82 12.37 16.60
C ALA A 39 -5.99 13.17 15.60
N ARG A 40 -4.84 13.68 16.08
CA ARG A 40 -3.89 14.41 15.23
C ARG A 40 -3.32 13.53 14.13
N MET A 41 -3.01 12.26 14.40
CA MET A 41 -2.48 11.35 13.38
C MET A 41 -3.51 11.14 12.27
N SER A 42 -4.75 10.82 12.62
CA SER A 42 -5.83 10.65 11.64
C SER A 42 -6.05 11.92 10.81
N ASN A 43 -6.06 13.09 11.44
CA ASN A 43 -6.20 14.37 10.75
C ASN A 43 -5.06 14.65 9.77
N GLU A 44 -3.81 14.35 10.15
CA GLU A 44 -2.68 14.56 9.25
C GLU A 44 -2.63 13.51 8.12
N ILE A 45 -3.08 12.27 8.36
CA ILE A 45 -3.24 11.26 7.30
C ILE A 45 -4.26 11.74 6.26
N LEU A 46 -5.42 12.25 6.68
CA LEU A 46 -6.45 12.73 5.75
C LEU A 46 -5.93 13.89 4.89
N LYS A 47 -5.27 14.88 5.50
CA LYS A 47 -4.61 15.96 4.75
C LYS A 47 -3.55 15.46 3.78
N ALA A 48 -2.80 14.42 4.16
CA ALA A 48 -1.79 13.82 3.29
C ALA A 48 -2.44 13.10 2.10
N VAL A 49 -3.56 12.40 2.30
CA VAL A 49 -4.35 11.78 1.22
C VAL A 49 -4.82 12.84 0.23
N ASP A 50 -5.41 13.94 0.71
CA ASP A 50 -5.86 15.05 -0.15
C ASP A 50 -4.70 15.63 -0.96
N LYS A 51 -3.57 15.92 -0.29
CA LYS A 51 -2.37 16.46 -0.95
C LYS A 51 -1.80 15.51 -1.99
N VAL A 52 -1.80 14.20 -1.72
CA VAL A 52 -1.33 13.18 -2.66
C VAL A 52 -2.25 13.11 -3.88
N ALA A 53 -3.58 13.16 -3.69
CA ALA A 53 -4.54 13.17 -4.79
C ALA A 53 -4.41 14.43 -5.66
N GLU A 54 -4.30 15.61 -5.05
CA GLU A 54 -4.06 16.88 -5.76
C GLU A 54 -2.73 16.90 -6.51
N GLY A 55 -1.70 16.28 -5.94
CA GLY A 55 -0.37 16.17 -6.52
C GLY A 55 -0.21 15.07 -7.57
N ALA A 56 -1.17 14.15 -7.69
CA ALA A 56 -1.06 12.96 -8.55
C ALA A 56 -0.68 13.30 -10.01
N PRO A 57 -1.27 14.33 -10.66
CA PRO A 57 -0.90 14.67 -12.04
C PRO A 57 0.55 15.15 -12.22
N GLN A 58 1.25 15.50 -11.14
CA GLN A 58 2.65 15.91 -11.18
C GLN A 58 3.61 14.70 -11.18
N LEU A 59 3.11 13.50 -10.85
CA LEU A 59 3.91 12.28 -10.86
C LEU A 59 4.04 11.74 -12.29
N THR A 60 5.23 11.86 -12.86
CA THR A 60 5.58 11.40 -14.22
C THR A 60 6.53 10.19 -14.25
N ALA A 61 7.10 9.80 -13.10
CA ALA A 61 7.98 8.65 -12.99
C ALA A 61 7.19 7.33 -13.08
N PRO A 62 7.79 6.23 -13.60
CA PRO A 62 7.17 4.91 -13.60
C PRO A 62 6.60 4.53 -12.23
N LEU A 63 5.37 4.04 -12.22
CA LEU A 63 4.63 3.71 -11.00
C LEU A 63 4.10 2.28 -11.03
N LEU A 64 4.35 1.54 -9.96
CA LEU A 64 3.67 0.29 -9.64
C LEU A 64 2.91 0.46 -8.32
N ILE A 65 1.64 0.06 -8.31
CA ILE A 65 0.86 -0.11 -7.09
C ILE A 65 0.44 -1.57 -6.96
N ILE A 66 0.75 -2.18 -5.81
CA ILE A 66 0.25 -3.51 -5.45
C ILE A 66 -0.71 -3.33 -4.28
N HIS A 67 -1.94 -3.80 -4.42
CA HIS A 67 -2.98 -3.64 -3.41
C HIS A 67 -3.84 -4.91 -3.33
N SER A 68 -4.24 -5.32 -2.13
CA SER A 68 -5.23 -6.38 -1.97
C SER A 68 -6.69 -5.91 -2.13
N GLN A 69 -7.50 -6.65 -2.89
CA GLN A 69 -8.95 -6.47 -2.94
C GLN A 69 -9.66 -6.78 -1.61
N ARG A 70 -8.98 -7.42 -0.66
CA ARG A 70 -9.50 -7.74 0.67
C ARG A 70 -8.91 -6.85 1.77
N ASP A 71 -8.21 -5.77 1.40
CA ASP A 71 -7.71 -4.81 2.37
C ASP A 71 -8.90 -4.14 3.10
N THR A 72 -8.90 -4.24 4.44
CA THR A 72 -9.93 -3.64 5.30
C THR A 72 -9.47 -2.36 5.99
N GLN A 73 -8.22 -1.97 5.78
CA GLN A 73 -7.61 -0.75 6.35
C GLN A 73 -7.52 0.36 5.31
N CYS A 74 -7.25 0.01 4.05
CA CYS A 74 -7.20 0.92 2.91
C CYS A 74 -8.10 0.39 1.80
N GLU A 75 -8.96 1.23 1.22
CA GLU A 75 -9.86 0.80 0.16
C GLU A 75 -9.10 0.68 -1.18
N PRO A 76 -9.12 -0.48 -1.86
CA PRO A 76 -8.43 -0.69 -3.13
C PRO A 76 -8.89 0.26 -4.25
N GLU A 77 -10.16 0.69 -4.24
CA GLU A 77 -10.69 1.66 -5.20
C GLU A 77 -9.90 2.99 -5.18
N GLY A 78 -9.38 3.39 -4.02
CA GLY A 78 -8.56 4.60 -3.89
C GLY A 78 -7.25 4.49 -4.68
N SER A 79 -6.64 3.31 -4.71
CA SER A 79 -5.43 3.06 -5.52
C SER A 79 -5.73 3.06 -7.01
N SER A 80 -6.83 2.43 -7.43
CA SER A 80 -7.27 2.46 -8.83
C SER A 80 -7.55 3.90 -9.30
N LYS A 81 -8.21 4.72 -8.46
CA LYS A 81 -8.43 6.14 -8.74
C LYS A 81 -7.12 6.90 -8.86
N PHE A 82 -6.18 6.69 -7.93
CA PHE A 82 -4.89 7.37 -7.95
C PHE A 82 -4.09 7.07 -9.22
N VAL A 83 -4.02 5.80 -9.65
CA VAL A 83 -3.33 5.41 -10.90
C VAL A 83 -3.92 6.11 -12.13
N ASN A 84 -5.23 6.36 -12.16
CA ASN A 84 -5.86 7.09 -13.26
C ASN A 84 -5.54 8.59 -13.25
N LEU A 85 -5.19 9.16 -12.10
CA LEU A 85 -4.87 10.58 -11.95
C LEU A 85 -3.40 10.91 -12.25
N VAL A 86 -2.48 9.94 -12.17
CA VAL A 86 -1.06 10.19 -12.42
C VAL A 86 -0.74 10.39 -13.89
N SER A 87 0.24 11.23 -14.19
CA SER A 87 0.70 11.55 -15.55
C SER A 87 1.86 10.68 -16.03
N SER A 88 2.22 9.62 -15.29
CA SER A 88 3.24 8.67 -15.70
C SER A 88 2.83 7.93 -16.97
N GLU A 89 3.76 7.80 -17.92
CA GLU A 89 3.59 6.98 -19.11
C GLU A 89 3.57 5.48 -18.78
N VAL A 90 4.29 5.09 -17.72
CA VAL A 90 4.28 3.72 -17.20
C VAL A 90 3.59 3.68 -15.85
N ARG A 91 2.40 3.07 -15.83
CA ARG A 91 1.58 2.92 -14.63
C ARG A 91 0.97 1.53 -14.59
N GLU A 92 1.32 0.77 -13.55
CA GLU A 92 0.91 -0.61 -13.34
C GLU A 92 0.15 -0.73 -12.01
N ILE A 93 -0.91 -1.52 -12.00
CA ILE A 93 -1.65 -1.86 -10.77
C ILE A 93 -1.89 -3.36 -10.70
N SER A 94 -1.52 -3.94 -9.56
CA SER A 94 -1.68 -5.37 -9.25
C SER A 94 -2.66 -5.51 -8.09
N LEU A 95 -3.83 -6.10 -8.38
CA LEU A 95 -4.91 -6.29 -7.42
C LEU A 95 -4.97 -7.74 -6.95
N LEU A 96 -4.48 -7.99 -5.74
CA LEU A 96 -4.34 -9.32 -5.14
C LEU A 96 -5.65 -9.76 -4.48
N ASN A 97 -6.05 -11.03 -4.65
CA ASN A 97 -7.33 -11.55 -4.13
C ASN A 97 -7.19 -12.45 -2.89
N ASP A 98 -5.97 -12.83 -2.55
CA ASP A 98 -5.63 -13.83 -1.53
C ASP A 98 -4.91 -13.26 -0.31
N MET A 99 -4.56 -11.97 -0.32
CA MET A 99 -3.86 -11.28 0.76
C MET A 99 -4.76 -10.24 1.45
N TRP A 100 -4.31 -9.61 2.53
CA TRP A 100 -4.98 -8.51 3.24
C TRP A 100 -4.09 -7.25 3.18
N HIS A 101 -4.03 -6.46 4.25
CA HIS A 101 -3.33 -5.17 4.27
C HIS A 101 -1.80 -5.29 4.35
N ASN A 102 -1.26 -6.35 4.95
CA ASN A 102 0.17 -6.43 5.31
C ASN A 102 0.95 -7.26 4.30
N LEU A 103 0.82 -6.96 3.01
CA LEU A 103 1.33 -7.76 1.90
C LEU A 103 2.75 -8.31 2.12
N ALA A 104 3.68 -7.47 2.56
CA ALA A 104 5.09 -7.86 2.78
C ALA A 104 5.31 -8.86 3.94
N ASN A 105 4.34 -9.05 4.84
CA ASN A 105 4.46 -9.92 6.01
C ASN A 105 3.49 -11.10 5.98
N GLU A 106 2.65 -11.20 4.95
CA GLU A 106 1.68 -12.28 4.80
C GLU A 106 2.28 -13.45 4.00
N PRO A 107 1.81 -14.69 4.22
CA PRO A 107 2.22 -15.84 3.41
C PRO A 107 2.00 -15.59 1.92
N GLY A 108 2.98 -15.94 1.09
CA GLY A 108 2.96 -15.65 -0.34
C GLY A 108 3.50 -14.27 -0.70
N ASN A 109 4.07 -13.54 0.25
CA ASN A 109 4.76 -12.26 0.03
C ASN A 109 5.91 -12.37 -0.98
N GLU A 110 6.45 -13.56 -1.22
CA GLU A 110 7.51 -13.79 -2.20
C GLU A 110 7.08 -13.31 -3.59
N LYS A 111 5.81 -13.53 -3.96
CA LYS A 111 5.25 -13.04 -5.23
C LYS A 111 5.18 -11.52 -5.30
N VAL A 112 4.85 -10.87 -4.17
CA VAL A 112 4.82 -9.40 -4.06
C VAL A 112 6.24 -8.84 -4.25
N PHE A 113 7.23 -9.44 -3.60
CA PHE A 113 8.62 -9.03 -3.73
C PHE A 113 9.18 -9.29 -5.13
N GLU A 114 8.83 -10.43 -5.74
CA GLU A 114 9.20 -10.74 -7.12
C GLU A 114 8.63 -9.71 -8.10
N GLU A 115 7.36 -9.30 -7.94
CA GLU A 115 6.73 -8.28 -8.77
C GLU A 115 7.40 -6.90 -8.61
N VAL A 116 7.71 -6.50 -7.37
CA VAL A 116 8.46 -5.26 -7.11
C VAL A 116 9.86 -5.33 -7.72
N TYR A 117 10.56 -6.45 -7.56
CA TYR A 117 11.89 -6.66 -8.11
C TYR A 117 11.88 -6.57 -9.64
N ASP A 118 10.96 -7.27 -10.30
CA ASP A 118 10.81 -7.24 -11.75
C ASP A 118 10.44 -5.85 -12.27
N PHE A 119 9.60 -5.11 -11.55
CA PHE A 119 9.27 -3.74 -11.90
C PHE A 119 10.49 -2.83 -11.80
N LEU A 120 11.24 -2.89 -10.71
CA LEU A 120 12.46 -2.09 -10.55
C LEU A 120 13.47 -2.45 -11.64
N ARG A 121 13.74 -3.74 -11.84
CA ARG A 121 14.68 -4.25 -12.84
C ARG A 121 14.39 -3.68 -14.24
N ARG A 122 13.12 -3.72 -14.67
CA ARG A 122 12.66 -3.17 -15.97
C ARG A 122 12.87 -1.67 -16.14
N HIS A 123 13.00 -0.91 -15.05
CA HIS A 123 13.06 0.56 -15.07
C HIS A 123 14.38 1.15 -14.59
N THR A 124 15.30 0.34 -14.06
CA THR A 124 16.63 0.79 -13.61
C THR A 124 17.77 0.21 -14.43
N GLU A 125 17.59 -0.97 -15.02
CA GLU A 125 18.57 -1.56 -15.93
C GLU A 125 18.28 -1.01 -17.33
N GLY A 126 18.95 0.09 -17.71
CA GLY A 126 18.71 0.76 -18.99
C GLY A 126 18.84 -0.20 -20.17
N ASP A 127 17.74 -0.38 -20.91
CA ASP A 127 17.64 -0.97 -22.25
C ASP A 127 18.66 -2.08 -22.61
N LEU A 128 18.84 -3.08 -21.73
CA LEU A 128 19.63 -4.27 -22.02
C LEU A 128 18.77 -5.53 -21.83
N LEU A 129 18.21 -5.95 -22.97
CA LEU A 129 17.73 -7.29 -23.30
C LEU A 129 16.29 -7.63 -22.83
N HIS A 130 15.35 -7.30 -23.73
CA HIS A 130 14.19 -8.08 -24.17
C HIS A 130 12.82 -7.37 -23.99
N PRO A 131 12.05 -7.13 -25.07
CA PRO A 131 10.62 -6.89 -24.95
C PRO A 131 9.95 -8.17 -24.41
N LYS A 132 9.23 -8.09 -23.29
CA LYS A 132 8.42 -9.21 -22.78
C LYS A 132 7.15 -9.39 -23.66
N PRO A 133 6.70 -10.62 -23.93
CA PRO A 133 5.58 -10.90 -24.83
C PRO A 133 4.22 -10.45 -24.25
N PRO A 134 3.15 -10.38 -25.07
CA PRO A 134 1.88 -9.78 -24.69
C PRO A 134 1.21 -10.48 -23.50
N THR A 135 0.57 -9.65 -22.68
CA THR A 135 -0.18 -9.96 -21.46
C THR A 135 -1.22 -11.05 -21.69
N LEU A 136 -1.17 -12.13 -20.90
CA LEU A 136 -2.26 -13.11 -20.80
C LEU A 136 -3.48 -12.43 -20.17
N THR A 137 -4.47 -12.13 -21.00
CA THR A 137 -5.85 -11.91 -20.58
C THR A 137 -6.37 -13.17 -19.90
N SER A 138 -6.79 -13.10 -18.64
CA SER A 138 -7.67 -14.12 -18.07
C SER A 138 -9.06 -13.94 -18.67
N GLY A 139 -9.35 -14.71 -19.71
CA GLY A 139 -10.72 -15.00 -20.13
C GLY A 139 -11.25 -16.23 -19.39
N GLY A 140 -12.54 -16.20 -19.04
CA GLY A 140 -13.28 -17.35 -18.49
C GLY A 140 -14.07 -16.99 -17.24
#